data_AF-A0A4R3FT92-F1
#
_entry.id   AF-A0A4R3FT92-F1
#
_cell.length_a   1.000
_cell.length_b   1.000
_cell.length_c   1.000
_cell.angle_alpha   90.00
_cell.angle_beta   90.00
_cell.angle_gamma   90.00
#
_symmetry.space_group_name_H-M   'P 1'
#
loop_
_entity.id
_entity.type
_entity.pdbx_description
1 polymer ?
#
loop_
_entity_poly.entity_id
_entity_poly.type
_entity_poly.pdbx_seq_one_letter_code
_entity_poly.pdbx_strand_id
1 'polypeptide(L)'
;MLRLGSKYQHLIHNAGCGCSNPLLQRRSQYLSDYSRRNFLAGIGSIAAAGIVPGVGNAQAAKPPSKILLRQIKLFDGKSDSLQTGAQVLVEENKIVAVDKANNPPPGDVTIIDCGDRMLMPGMIDAHWHTIYAAVPLQVLMSGDPGIIFAASTAEAERTLMRGFTTVRDLGGPVFTFKQAIDTGIIPGPRIFPSGAMITTSGGHADLRMPFEIPAREGQLSLSEMMGSAAIVDDVGELKRRIREQLLQGASQIKLVGGGGVSSPRSPLDMTTFSEDEIRAGVDVAQDWNTYVAVHAYASHTVQRAIAGGAACVEHAHLMDEDTARMFADKNVWLSTQPFLSMEDTGPLTGVGAERAMQLFAGTPKIYGYLKKYGVKTAWGSDVLFSPALTSRQNFMLTHLGNWYTNAEALRMATSDNASLLALSNLRTPYAGTLGVIQKDAFADILVWDGNPLDDLKLMEDPQQNLKVVIKDGRIFKNTL
;
A
#
# COMPACT_ATOMS: atom_id res chain seq x y z
N MET A 1 -30.17 -66.09 19.07
CA MET A 1 -30.20 -65.84 17.61
C MET A 1 -31.63 -65.51 17.20
N LEU A 2 -31.95 -64.22 17.07
CA LEU A 2 -33.21 -63.74 16.52
C LEU A 2 -32.99 -63.40 15.04
N ARG A 3 -33.68 -64.10 14.13
CA ARG A 3 -33.69 -63.75 12.70
C ARG A 3 -34.73 -62.65 12.48
N LEU A 4 -34.28 -61.41 12.37
CA LEU A 4 -35.10 -60.30 11.87
C LEU A 4 -35.04 -60.30 10.34
N GLY A 5 -36.21 -60.32 9.71
CA GLY A 5 -36.37 -60.32 8.26
C GLY A 5 -35.91 -59.02 7.59
N SER A 6 -35.70 -59.08 6.27
CA SER A 6 -35.10 -58.08 5.38
C SER A 6 -35.73 -56.67 5.37
N LYS A 7 -36.78 -56.42 6.16
CA LYS A 7 -37.54 -55.17 6.15
C LYS A 7 -36.85 -54.00 6.87
N TYR A 8 -35.82 -54.26 7.68
CA TYR A 8 -35.15 -53.25 8.53
C TYR A 8 -33.64 -53.05 8.27
N GLN A 9 -33.08 -53.60 7.17
CA GLN A 9 -31.64 -53.51 6.88
C GLN A 9 -31.12 -52.07 6.66
N HIS A 10 -31.99 -51.12 6.33
CA HIS A 10 -31.62 -49.71 6.11
C HIS A 10 -31.38 -48.92 7.42
N LEU A 11 -31.70 -49.49 8.59
CA LEU A 11 -31.48 -48.86 9.90
C LEU A 11 -30.18 -49.31 10.59
N ILE A 12 -29.42 -50.22 9.96
CA ILE A 12 -28.13 -50.69 10.47
C ILE A 12 -27.03 -49.98 9.68
N HIS A 13 -26.64 -48.78 10.12
CA HIS A 13 -25.36 -48.22 9.71
C HIS A 13 -24.25 -49.07 10.35
N ASN A 14 -23.28 -49.51 9.54
CA ASN A 14 -22.05 -50.17 9.95
C ASN A 14 -21.17 -49.26 10.85
N ALA A 15 -21.64 -48.92 12.04
CA ALA A 15 -20.84 -48.35 13.11
C ALA A 15 -20.24 -49.49 13.93
N GLY A 16 -19.26 -50.19 13.33
CA GLY A 16 -18.36 -51.02 14.10
C GLY A 16 -17.66 -50.17 15.15
N CYS A 17 -17.66 -50.62 16.40
CA CYS A 17 -16.98 -49.98 17.53
C CYS A 17 -15.52 -49.65 17.15
N GLY A 18 -15.13 -48.37 17.18
CA GLY A 18 -13.80 -47.89 16.77
C GLY A 18 -12.62 -48.45 17.58
N CYS A 19 -12.89 -49.23 18.63
CA CYS A 19 -11.90 -49.89 19.48
C CYS A 19 -11.05 -50.95 18.75
N SER A 20 -11.48 -51.42 17.58
CA SER A 20 -10.73 -52.36 16.73
C SER A 20 -9.88 -51.67 15.65
N ASN A 21 -9.90 -50.32 15.57
CA ASN A 21 -9.08 -49.60 14.61
C ASN A 21 -7.60 -49.68 15.01
N PRO A 22 -6.70 -50.22 14.18
CA PRO A 22 -5.28 -50.38 14.50
C PRO A 22 -4.58 -49.05 14.83
N LEU A 23 -5.01 -47.93 14.25
CA LEU A 23 -4.47 -46.60 14.55
C LEU A 23 -4.87 -46.12 15.94
N LEU A 24 -6.09 -46.42 16.38
CA LEU A 24 -6.57 -46.07 17.73
C LEU A 24 -5.93 -46.97 18.79
N GLN A 25 -5.74 -48.26 18.52
CA GLN A 25 -5.01 -49.15 19.42
C GLN A 25 -3.55 -48.74 19.58
N ARG A 26 -2.88 -48.36 18.48
CA ARG A 26 -1.50 -47.87 18.51
C ARG A 26 -1.39 -46.55 19.29
N ARG A 27 -2.31 -45.60 19.12
CA ARG A 27 -2.32 -44.34 19.90
C ARG A 27 -2.65 -44.55 21.38
N SER A 28 -3.54 -45.50 21.70
CA SER A 28 -3.85 -45.85 23.10
C SER A 28 -2.65 -46.46 23.82
N GLN A 29 -1.84 -47.29 23.14
CA GLN A 29 -0.60 -47.84 23.69
C GLN A 29 0.44 -46.75 23.99
N TYR A 30 0.56 -45.75 23.11
CA TYR A 30 1.43 -44.59 23.35
C TYR A 30 1.01 -43.76 24.58
N LEU A 31 -0.30 -43.70 24.88
CA LEU A 31 -0.81 -42.97 26.05
C LEU A 31 -0.65 -43.77 27.35
N SER A 32 -0.65 -45.11 27.31
CA SER A 32 -0.44 -45.95 28.49
C SER A 32 1.02 -46.00 28.97
N ASP A 33 1.98 -45.64 28.13
CA ASP A 33 3.41 -45.61 28.48
C ASP A 33 3.85 -44.33 29.21
N TYR A 34 2.92 -43.39 29.45
CA TYR A 34 3.15 -42.22 30.32
C TYR A 34 3.15 -42.63 31.80
N SER A 35 4.24 -43.23 32.26
CA SER A 35 4.43 -43.50 33.69
C SER A 35 4.73 -42.20 34.47
N ARG A 36 4.37 -42.17 35.76
CA ARG A 36 4.66 -41.07 36.71
C ARG A 36 6.13 -40.64 36.75
N ARG A 37 7.08 -41.51 36.32
CA ARG A 37 8.50 -41.18 36.19
C ARG A 37 8.78 -40.14 35.08
N ASN A 38 8.03 -40.18 33.97
CA ASN A 38 8.19 -39.22 32.87
C ASN A 38 7.64 -37.84 33.22
N PHE A 39 6.58 -37.79 34.06
CA PHE A 39 6.03 -36.53 34.58
C PHE A 39 6.99 -35.85 35.57
N LEU A 40 7.64 -36.62 36.45
CA LEU A 40 8.63 -36.08 37.40
C LEU A 40 9.95 -35.66 36.73
N ALA A 41 10.37 -36.34 35.65
CA ALA A 41 11.50 -35.89 34.84
C ALA A 41 11.25 -34.53 34.17
N GLY A 42 10.00 -34.25 33.74
CA GLY A 42 9.61 -32.95 33.18
C GLY A 42 9.61 -31.80 34.20
N ILE A 43 9.28 -32.08 35.47
CA ILE A 43 9.34 -31.06 36.54
C ILE A 43 10.79 -30.72 36.90
N GLY A 44 11.71 -31.69 36.83
CA GLY A 44 13.15 -31.45 37.02
C GLY A 44 13.78 -30.53 35.96
N SER A 45 13.23 -30.49 34.74
CA SER A 45 13.70 -29.61 33.66
C SER A 45 13.29 -28.14 33.86
N ILE A 46 12.26 -27.86 34.67
CA ILE A 46 11.80 -26.50 34.95
C ILE A 46 12.71 -25.81 35.98
N ALA A 47 13.36 -26.56 36.87
CA ALA A 47 14.29 -26.02 37.87
C ALA A 47 15.64 -25.56 37.27
N ALA A 48 16.02 -26.06 36.09
CA ALA A 48 17.23 -25.63 35.38
C ALA A 48 17.02 -24.40 34.47
N ALA A 49 15.76 -23.99 34.22
CA ALA A 49 15.46 -22.79 33.43
C ALA A 49 15.54 -21.47 34.23
N GLY A 50 15.82 -21.55 35.54
CA GLY A 50 15.95 -20.38 36.43
C GLY A 50 17.30 -19.65 36.38
N ILE A 51 18.24 -20.10 35.55
CA ILE A 51 19.56 -19.46 35.35
C ILE A 51 19.78 -19.16 33.86
N VAL A 52 18.77 -18.57 33.21
CA VAL A 52 19.00 -17.84 31.97
C VAL A 52 19.37 -16.41 32.40
N PRO A 53 20.55 -15.87 32.01
CA PRO A 53 20.83 -14.46 32.22
C PRO A 53 19.65 -13.69 31.63
N GLY A 54 19.01 -12.85 32.44
CA GLY A 54 17.84 -12.08 32.01
C GLY A 54 18.13 -11.51 30.63
N VAL A 55 17.25 -11.82 29.66
CA VAL A 55 17.34 -11.26 28.32
C VAL A 55 17.45 -9.77 28.53
N GLY A 56 18.65 -9.23 28.30
CA GLY A 56 18.84 -7.80 28.28
C GLY A 56 17.93 -7.33 27.17
N ASN A 57 16.75 -6.80 27.52
CA ASN A 57 16.09 -5.87 26.65
C ASN A 57 17.16 -4.80 26.44
N ALA A 58 17.78 -4.81 25.26
CA ALA A 58 18.43 -3.64 24.75
C ALA A 58 17.36 -2.56 24.88
N GLN A 59 17.49 -1.71 25.91
CA GLN A 59 16.68 -0.51 26.01
C GLN A 59 17.08 0.28 24.78
N ALA A 60 16.34 0.08 23.69
CA ALA A 60 16.26 1.07 22.64
C ALA A 60 16.04 2.38 23.39
N ALA A 61 16.97 3.32 23.22
CA ALA A 61 16.90 4.61 23.89
C ALA A 61 15.46 5.10 23.76
N LYS A 62 14.81 5.39 24.90
CA LYS A 62 13.43 5.87 24.90
C LYS A 62 13.39 7.03 23.90
N PRO A 63 12.61 6.95 22.81
CA PRO A 63 12.61 7.99 21.80
C PRO A 63 12.33 9.32 22.49
N PRO A 64 13.01 10.41 22.08
CA PRO A 64 12.85 11.69 22.75
C PRO A 64 11.37 12.04 22.78
N SER A 65 10.85 12.33 23.98
CA SER A 65 9.42 12.61 24.15
C SER A 65 8.99 13.88 23.43
N LYS A 66 9.95 14.79 23.17
CA LYS A 66 9.73 16.06 22.48
C LYS A 66 10.88 16.37 21.52
N ILE A 67 10.54 16.82 20.32
CA ILE A 67 11.50 17.27 19.30
C ILE A 67 11.12 18.68 18.89
N LEU A 68 12.07 19.61 18.89
CA LEU A 68 11.90 20.97 18.39
C LEU A 68 12.78 21.16 17.15
N LEU A 69 12.15 21.37 16.01
CA LEU A 69 12.84 21.80 14.79
C LEU A 69 12.82 23.32 14.73
N ARG A 70 13.99 23.96 14.79
CA ARG A 70 14.10 25.43 14.82
C ARG A 70 14.85 25.97 13.61
N GLN A 71 14.72 27.28 13.37
CA GLN A 71 15.34 27.96 12.23
C GLN A 71 14.93 27.28 10.91
N ILE A 72 13.62 27.19 10.66
CA ILE A 72 13.07 26.56 9.45
C ILE A 72 12.43 27.60 8.53
N LYS A 73 12.45 27.27 7.24
CA LYS A 73 11.52 27.83 6.24
C LYS A 73 10.40 26.80 6.03
N LEU A 74 9.21 27.11 6.51
CA LEU A 74 8.11 26.17 6.55
C LEU A 74 7.26 26.22 5.27
N PHE A 75 7.13 25.07 4.61
CA PHE A 75 6.01 24.76 3.72
C PHE A 75 5.03 23.88 4.48
N ASP A 76 3.79 24.33 4.64
CA ASP A 76 2.79 23.65 5.49
C ASP A 76 2.05 22.51 4.78
N GLY A 77 2.33 22.28 3.50
CA GLY A 77 1.63 21.30 2.67
C GLY A 77 0.35 21.83 2.01
N LYS A 78 -0.07 23.08 2.25
CA LYS A 78 -1.33 23.66 1.73
C LYS A 78 -1.14 24.97 0.99
N SER A 79 -0.29 25.86 1.51
CA SER A 79 -0.05 27.19 0.97
C SER A 79 0.96 27.18 -0.17
N ASP A 80 0.90 28.17 -1.05
CA ASP A 80 1.88 28.34 -2.14
C ASP A 80 3.21 28.97 -1.66
N SER A 81 3.30 29.38 -0.40
CA SER A 81 4.38 30.22 0.11
C SER A 81 5.13 29.61 1.29
N LEU A 82 6.41 29.98 1.39
CA LEU A 82 7.22 29.67 2.57
C LEU A 82 6.96 30.66 3.70
N GLN A 83 6.87 30.12 4.91
CA GLN A 83 6.84 30.89 6.14
C GLN A 83 8.23 30.86 6.76
N THR A 84 8.87 32.02 6.92
CA THR A 84 10.22 32.13 7.48
C THR A 84 10.18 32.32 9.00
N GLY A 85 11.28 31.96 9.69
CA GLY A 85 11.42 32.20 11.13
C GLY A 85 10.47 31.35 11.99
N ALA A 86 10.01 30.21 11.47
CA ALA A 86 9.15 29.30 12.21
C ALA A 86 9.98 28.29 13.04
N GLN A 87 9.31 27.64 13.99
CA GLN A 87 9.77 26.43 14.68
C GLN A 87 8.60 25.45 14.80
N VAL A 88 8.89 24.15 14.79
CA VAL A 88 7.89 23.08 14.93
C VAL A 88 8.21 22.24 16.15
N LEU A 89 7.28 22.18 17.10
CA LEU A 89 7.37 21.31 18.27
C LEU A 89 6.54 20.05 18.03
N VAL A 90 7.20 18.92 18.16
CA VAL A 90 6.63 17.58 18.13
C VAL A 90 6.65 17.01 19.54
N GLU A 91 5.55 16.40 19.94
CA GLU A 91 5.45 15.60 21.16
C GLU A 91 4.86 14.24 20.80
N GLU A 92 5.53 13.18 21.24
CA GLU A 92 5.23 11.79 20.84
C GLU A 92 5.14 11.66 19.32
N ASN A 93 3.95 11.50 18.75
CA ASN A 93 3.73 11.34 17.32
C ASN A 93 2.96 12.49 16.65
N LYS A 94 2.77 13.60 17.35
CA LYS A 94 1.99 14.74 16.86
C LYS A 94 2.76 16.05 16.86
N ILE A 95 2.39 16.91 15.94
CA ILE A 95 2.80 18.31 15.94
C ILE A 95 1.93 19.03 16.97
N VAL A 96 2.53 19.54 18.04
CA VAL A 96 1.80 20.25 19.11
C VAL A 96 1.82 21.75 18.95
N ALA A 97 2.82 22.31 18.25
CA ALA A 97 2.89 23.73 17.94
C ALA A 97 3.69 24.01 16.66
N VAL A 98 3.21 25.00 15.92
CA VAL A 98 3.98 25.71 14.88
C VAL A 98 4.16 27.13 15.39
N ASP A 99 5.34 27.42 15.92
CA ASP A 99 5.66 28.70 16.55
C ASP A 99 6.29 29.66 15.55
N LYS A 100 5.79 30.89 15.51
CA LYS A 100 6.30 32.00 14.68
C LYS A 100 6.89 33.14 15.49
N ALA A 101 6.74 33.10 16.81
CA ALA A 101 7.23 34.12 17.73
C ALA A 101 8.63 33.82 18.26
N ASN A 102 9.25 32.72 17.81
CA ASN A 102 10.59 32.29 18.22
C ASN A 102 10.71 32.16 19.75
N ASN A 103 9.70 31.59 20.40
CA ASN A 103 9.68 31.37 21.84
C ASN A 103 10.83 30.43 22.24
N PRO A 104 11.34 30.55 23.49
CA PRO A 104 12.37 29.64 23.97
C PRO A 104 11.88 28.18 23.95
N PRO A 105 12.77 27.21 23.67
CA PRO A 105 12.43 25.79 23.73
C PRO A 105 11.84 25.41 25.09
N PRO A 106 10.81 24.53 25.15
CA PRO A 106 10.40 23.95 26.41
C PRO A 106 11.54 23.13 27.02
N GLY A 107 11.52 22.93 28.34
CA GLY A 107 12.47 22.01 29.00
C GLY A 107 12.34 20.57 28.47
N ASP A 108 13.45 19.82 28.51
CA ASP A 108 13.53 18.40 28.10
C ASP A 108 13.09 18.13 26.64
N VAL A 109 13.73 18.82 25.68
CA VAL A 109 13.45 18.68 24.24
C VAL A 109 14.72 18.39 23.45
N THR A 110 14.63 17.50 22.46
CA THR A 110 15.69 17.35 21.45
C THR A 110 15.57 18.46 20.43
N ILE A 111 16.58 19.31 20.35
CA ILE A 111 16.62 20.42 19.38
C ILE A 111 17.31 19.94 18.11
N ILE A 112 16.62 20.09 16.98
CA ILE A 112 17.21 19.95 15.64
C ILE A 112 17.30 21.36 15.06
N ASP A 113 18.53 21.85 14.90
CA ASP A 113 18.78 23.13 14.26
C ASP A 113 18.79 22.96 12.74
N CYS A 114 17.79 23.51 12.06
CA CYS A 114 17.64 23.31 10.62
C CYS A 114 18.47 24.30 9.79
N GLY A 115 19.04 25.36 10.39
CA GLY A 115 19.88 26.33 9.68
C GLY A 115 19.20 26.95 8.45
N ASP A 116 17.95 27.39 8.61
CA ASP A 116 17.09 28.01 7.59
C ASP A 116 16.77 27.12 6.37
N ARG A 117 16.87 25.80 6.54
CA ARG A 117 16.44 24.80 5.55
C ARG A 117 14.91 24.71 5.45
N MET A 118 14.45 24.23 4.31
CA MET A 118 13.02 24.02 4.08
C MET A 118 12.53 22.82 4.87
N LEU A 119 11.47 23.03 5.66
CA LEU A 119 10.71 21.97 6.32
C LEU A 119 9.38 21.78 5.58
N MET A 120 9.01 20.52 5.32
CA MET A 120 7.72 20.17 4.72
C MET A 120 7.12 18.90 5.34
N PRO A 121 5.82 18.60 5.11
CA PRO A 121 5.25 17.32 5.49
C PRO A 121 5.94 16.15 4.79
N GLY A 122 5.89 14.98 5.41
CA GLY A 122 6.21 13.70 4.77
C GLY A 122 5.41 13.50 3.49
N MET A 123 6.09 13.03 2.44
CA MET A 123 5.45 12.79 1.14
C MET A 123 4.62 11.50 1.18
N ILE A 124 3.62 11.45 0.29
CA ILE A 124 2.65 10.38 0.14
C ILE A 124 2.67 9.92 -1.32
N ASP A 125 2.88 8.63 -1.55
CA ASP A 125 2.69 8.01 -2.87
C ASP A 125 1.30 7.36 -2.94
N ALA A 126 0.41 7.88 -3.79
CA ALA A 126 -0.96 7.39 -3.90
C ALA A 126 -1.12 6.14 -4.78
N HIS A 127 -0.05 5.62 -5.39
CA HIS A 127 -0.10 4.37 -6.14
C HIS A 127 1.23 3.64 -5.97
N TRP A 128 1.31 2.82 -4.93
CA TRP A 128 2.50 2.02 -4.64
C TRP A 128 2.15 0.54 -4.62
N HIS A 129 3.15 -0.30 -4.88
CA HIS A 129 3.04 -1.75 -4.72
C HIS A 129 4.12 -2.24 -3.76
N THR A 130 3.83 -2.25 -2.47
CA THR A 130 4.79 -2.47 -1.39
C THR A 130 5.61 -3.74 -1.55
N ILE A 131 4.92 -4.84 -1.86
CA ILE A 131 5.56 -6.15 -2.01
C ILE A 131 6.18 -6.34 -3.40
N TYR A 132 5.71 -5.59 -4.40
CA TYR A 132 6.15 -5.79 -5.79
C TYR A 132 7.22 -4.81 -6.24
N ALA A 133 7.38 -3.67 -5.57
CA ALA A 133 8.26 -2.58 -5.98
C ALA A 133 9.68 -3.07 -6.33
N ALA A 134 10.32 -3.75 -5.38
CA ALA A 134 11.72 -4.16 -5.48
C ALA A 134 11.92 -5.62 -5.90
N VAL A 135 10.90 -6.29 -6.45
CA VAL A 135 11.00 -7.72 -6.78
C VAL A 135 10.60 -7.97 -8.23
N PRO A 136 11.50 -8.51 -9.09
CA PRO A 136 11.16 -8.83 -10.47
C PRO A 136 9.93 -9.74 -10.58
N LEU A 137 9.10 -9.52 -11.60
CA LEU A 137 7.86 -10.29 -11.80
C LEU A 137 8.08 -11.82 -11.77
N GLN A 138 9.16 -12.29 -12.41
CA GLN A 138 9.51 -13.72 -12.40
C GLN A 138 9.74 -14.25 -10.97
N VAL A 139 10.37 -13.46 -10.10
CA VAL A 139 10.60 -13.85 -8.70
C VAL A 139 9.29 -13.83 -7.92
N LEU A 140 8.36 -12.92 -8.19
CA LEU A 140 7.03 -12.94 -7.57
C LEU A 140 6.21 -14.17 -7.98
N MET A 141 6.35 -14.63 -9.22
CA MET A 141 5.58 -15.75 -9.74
C MET A 141 6.13 -17.12 -9.34
N SER A 142 7.44 -17.26 -9.11
CA SER A 142 8.07 -18.56 -8.88
C SER A 142 9.11 -18.59 -7.76
N GLY A 143 9.36 -17.47 -7.09
CA GLY A 143 10.38 -17.33 -6.06
C GLY A 143 9.90 -17.73 -4.67
N ASP A 144 10.85 -17.84 -3.75
CA ASP A 144 10.58 -18.12 -2.35
C ASP A 144 9.95 -16.90 -1.66
N PRO A 145 8.82 -17.05 -0.95
CA PRO A 145 8.18 -15.94 -0.24
C PRO A 145 9.12 -15.21 0.73
N GLY A 146 10.03 -15.91 1.40
CA GLY A 146 11.01 -15.30 2.31
C GLY A 146 11.93 -14.31 1.62
N ILE A 147 12.38 -14.61 0.38
CA ILE A 147 13.19 -13.68 -0.43
C ILE A 147 12.36 -12.46 -0.82
N ILE A 148 11.10 -12.65 -1.21
CA ILE A 148 10.19 -11.56 -1.60
C ILE A 148 9.99 -10.60 -0.42
N PHE A 149 9.69 -11.13 0.77
CA PHE A 149 9.49 -10.33 1.98
C PHE A 149 10.80 -9.64 2.44
N ALA A 150 11.95 -10.31 2.33
CA ALA A 150 13.24 -9.70 2.69
C ALA A 150 13.58 -8.51 1.77
N ALA A 151 13.41 -8.67 0.46
CA ALA A 151 13.61 -7.59 -0.51
C ALA A 151 12.64 -6.42 -0.26
N SER A 152 11.36 -6.72 -0.01
CA SER A 152 10.34 -5.72 0.30
C SER A 152 10.64 -4.97 1.59
N THR A 153 11.18 -5.65 2.61
CA THR A 153 11.61 -5.04 3.89
C THR A 153 12.69 -4.00 3.67
N ALA A 154 13.73 -4.34 2.90
CA ALA A 154 14.80 -3.39 2.60
C ALA A 154 14.27 -2.20 1.78
N GLU A 155 13.31 -2.42 0.89
CA GLU A 155 12.72 -1.35 0.09
C GLU A 155 11.79 -0.44 0.90
N ALA A 156 11.08 -0.95 1.90
CA ALA A 156 10.25 -0.14 2.78
C ALA A 156 11.09 0.90 3.56
N GLU A 157 12.28 0.51 4.02
CA GLU A 157 13.23 1.44 4.64
C GLU A 157 13.72 2.49 3.63
N ARG A 158 14.13 2.06 2.44
CA ARG A 158 14.59 2.98 1.39
C ARG A 158 13.50 3.97 0.97
N THR A 159 12.24 3.54 0.97
CA THR A 159 11.08 4.40 0.70
C THR A 159 10.97 5.54 1.72
N LEU A 160 11.16 5.25 3.01
CA LEU A 160 11.28 6.29 4.05
C LEU A 160 12.48 7.20 3.80
N MET A 161 13.64 6.63 3.44
CA MET A 161 14.86 7.41 3.18
C MET A 161 14.75 8.33 1.95
N ARG A 162 13.78 8.07 1.06
CA ARG A 162 13.39 8.94 -0.05
C ARG A 162 12.38 10.03 0.32
N GLY A 163 11.92 10.05 1.58
CA GLY A 163 10.99 11.04 2.12
C GLY A 163 9.51 10.64 2.02
N PHE A 164 9.20 9.43 1.55
CA PHE A 164 7.83 8.92 1.50
C PHE A 164 7.49 8.27 2.83
N THR A 165 6.68 8.96 3.64
CA THR A 165 6.29 8.53 4.99
C THR A 165 4.98 7.74 4.99
N THR A 166 4.21 7.84 3.91
CA THR A 166 2.95 7.12 3.69
C THR A 166 2.86 6.65 2.24
N VAL A 167 2.25 5.48 2.03
CA VAL A 167 1.94 4.95 0.71
C VAL A 167 0.51 4.40 0.67
N ARG A 168 -0.18 4.57 -0.47
CA ARG A 168 -1.41 3.84 -0.78
C ARG A 168 -1.02 2.60 -1.58
N ASP A 169 -1.10 1.45 -0.94
CA ASP A 169 -0.81 0.18 -1.59
C ASP A 169 -2.05 -0.28 -2.38
N LEU A 170 -1.89 -0.37 -3.70
CA LEU A 170 -2.98 -0.68 -4.62
C LEU A 170 -2.96 -2.12 -5.15
N GLY A 171 -2.22 -3.02 -4.50
CA GLY A 171 -2.22 -4.42 -4.89
C GLY A 171 -1.04 -5.20 -4.34
N GLY A 172 -1.34 -6.24 -3.58
CA GLY A 172 -0.39 -7.26 -3.15
C GLY A 172 -0.64 -7.78 -1.73
N PRO A 173 0.15 -8.77 -1.28
CA PRO A 173 -0.03 -9.40 0.02
C PRO A 173 0.57 -8.55 1.15
N VAL A 174 -0.05 -7.40 1.39
CA VAL A 174 0.54 -6.32 2.18
C VAL A 174 0.13 -6.32 3.65
N PHE A 175 -0.93 -7.02 4.04
CA PHE A 175 -1.52 -6.89 5.38
C PHE A 175 -0.56 -7.26 6.53
N THR A 176 0.11 -8.42 6.44
CA THR A 176 1.08 -8.85 7.45
C THR A 176 2.33 -7.97 7.45
N PHE A 177 2.74 -7.49 6.28
CA PHE A 177 3.86 -6.57 6.13
C PHE A 177 3.57 -5.21 6.77
N LYS A 178 2.37 -4.65 6.54
CA LYS A 178 1.87 -3.46 7.21
C LYS A 178 1.86 -3.66 8.73
N GLN A 179 1.37 -4.79 9.22
CA GLN A 179 1.37 -5.09 10.65
C GLN A 179 2.79 -5.04 11.22
N ALA A 180 3.78 -5.63 10.53
CA ALA A 180 5.17 -5.60 10.96
C ALA A 180 5.74 -4.16 11.04
N ILE A 181 5.38 -3.28 10.10
CA ILE A 181 5.75 -1.86 10.14
C ILE A 181 5.07 -1.15 11.32
N ASP A 182 3.77 -1.34 11.48
CA ASP A 182 2.98 -0.66 12.51
C ASP A 182 3.42 -1.07 13.93
N THR A 183 3.82 -2.33 14.12
CA THR A 183 4.38 -2.81 15.40
C THR A 183 5.87 -2.50 15.56
N GLY A 184 6.50 -1.84 14.59
CA GLY A 184 7.91 -1.46 14.64
C GLY A 184 8.91 -2.60 14.51
N ILE A 185 8.49 -3.78 14.00
CA ILE A 185 9.38 -4.92 13.73
C ILE A 185 10.30 -4.59 12.56
N ILE A 186 9.78 -3.90 11.55
CA ILE A 186 10.57 -3.39 10.41
C ILE A 186 10.30 -1.89 10.20
N PRO A 187 11.29 -1.12 9.72
CA PRO A 187 11.05 0.26 9.32
C PRO A 187 10.24 0.33 8.02
N GLY A 188 9.39 1.34 7.87
CA GLY A 188 8.66 1.58 6.64
C GLY A 188 7.62 2.70 6.74
N PRO A 189 7.08 3.14 5.59
CA PRO A 189 6.00 4.12 5.54
C PRO A 189 4.71 3.55 6.17
N ARG A 190 3.79 4.43 6.55
CA ARG A 190 2.40 4.03 6.77
C ARG A 190 1.82 3.46 5.49
N ILE A 191 1.02 2.40 5.58
CA ILE A 191 0.43 1.76 4.42
C ILE A 191 -1.09 1.89 4.49
N PHE A 192 -1.72 2.40 3.45
CA PHE A 192 -3.16 2.31 3.20
C PHE A 192 -3.41 1.15 2.24
N PRO A 193 -3.76 -0.06 2.73
CA PRO A 193 -3.73 -1.27 1.93
C PRO A 193 -5.04 -1.52 1.16
N SER A 194 -4.93 -1.95 -0.09
CA SER A 194 -6.05 -2.58 -0.82
C SER A 194 -6.12 -4.09 -0.57
N GLY A 195 -4.98 -4.73 -0.32
CA GLY A 195 -4.85 -6.19 -0.38
C GLY A 195 -4.76 -6.68 -1.82
N ALA A 196 -5.41 -7.82 -2.10
CA ALA A 196 -5.39 -8.40 -3.44
C ALA A 196 -6.03 -7.46 -4.49
N MET A 197 -5.43 -7.41 -5.68
CA MET A 197 -6.08 -6.79 -6.84
C MET A 197 -7.23 -7.67 -7.29
N ILE A 198 -8.46 -7.16 -7.29
CA ILE A 198 -9.62 -7.94 -7.73
C ILE A 198 -9.78 -7.78 -9.24
N THR A 199 -9.75 -8.90 -9.96
CA THR A 199 -9.71 -8.95 -11.43
C THR A 199 -10.63 -10.03 -11.95
N THR A 200 -11.05 -9.94 -13.21
CA THR A 200 -11.71 -11.04 -13.91
C THR A 200 -10.70 -12.06 -14.41
N SER A 201 -11.17 -13.25 -14.80
CA SER A 201 -10.37 -14.18 -15.58
C SER A 201 -9.86 -13.50 -16.85
N GLY A 202 -8.56 -13.64 -17.13
CA GLY A 202 -7.87 -12.97 -18.23
C GLY A 202 -7.62 -11.46 -18.07
N GLY A 203 -8.02 -10.86 -16.95
CA GLY A 203 -7.77 -9.45 -16.65
C GLY A 203 -6.31 -9.15 -16.28
N HIS A 204 -5.98 -7.88 -16.08
CA HIS A 204 -4.59 -7.42 -15.94
C HIS A 204 -3.82 -8.05 -14.77
N ALA A 205 -4.50 -8.38 -13.66
CA ALA A 205 -3.89 -9.05 -12.51
C ALA A 205 -3.98 -10.58 -12.55
N ASP A 206 -4.60 -11.15 -13.59
CA ASP A 206 -4.62 -12.60 -13.79
C ASP A 206 -3.32 -13.05 -14.47
N LEU A 207 -2.38 -13.47 -13.63
CA LEU A 207 -1.05 -13.91 -14.05
C LEU A 207 -0.94 -15.43 -14.26
N ARG A 208 -2.08 -16.14 -14.29
CA ARG A 208 -2.08 -17.59 -14.55
C ARG A 208 -1.44 -17.93 -15.90
N MET A 209 -0.80 -19.08 -15.94
CA MET A 209 -0.17 -19.62 -17.14
C MET A 209 -1.19 -20.39 -18.00
N PRO A 210 -0.98 -20.49 -19.32
CA PRO A 210 -1.95 -21.14 -20.21
C PRO A 210 -2.28 -22.60 -19.86
N PHE A 211 -1.34 -23.33 -19.23
CA PHE A 211 -1.57 -24.71 -18.80
C PHE A 211 -2.48 -24.83 -17.55
N GLU A 212 -2.77 -23.71 -16.88
CA GLU A 212 -3.70 -23.61 -15.76
C GLU A 212 -5.15 -23.38 -16.22
N ILE A 213 -5.38 -23.34 -17.53
CA ILE A 213 -6.69 -23.09 -18.14
C ILE A 213 -7.24 -24.39 -18.77
N PRO A 214 -8.50 -24.78 -18.48
CA PRO A 214 -9.44 -24.11 -17.58
C PRO A 214 -9.04 -24.24 -16.11
N ALA A 215 -9.46 -23.26 -15.32
CA ALA A 215 -9.30 -23.31 -13.87
C ALA A 215 -10.01 -24.55 -13.32
N ARG A 216 -9.41 -25.18 -12.31
CA ARG A 216 -10.02 -26.31 -11.60
C ARG A 216 -10.96 -25.76 -10.53
N GLU A 217 -12.20 -26.24 -10.53
CA GLU A 217 -13.21 -25.81 -9.56
C GLU A 217 -12.70 -26.01 -8.13
N GLY A 218 -12.86 -24.98 -7.30
CA GLY A 218 -12.42 -24.99 -5.89
C GLY A 218 -10.90 -24.87 -5.68
N GLN A 219 -10.09 -24.77 -6.74
CA GLN A 219 -8.65 -24.60 -6.63
C GLN A 219 -8.24 -23.15 -6.93
N LEU A 220 -7.66 -22.50 -5.92
CA LEU A 220 -7.05 -21.17 -6.07
C LEU A 220 -5.73 -21.27 -6.84
N SER A 221 -5.47 -20.26 -7.68
CA SER A 221 -4.16 -20.07 -8.29
C SER A 221 -3.11 -19.65 -7.25
N LEU A 222 -1.82 -19.72 -7.62
CA LEU A 222 -0.74 -19.27 -6.72
C LEU A 222 -0.89 -17.79 -6.33
N SER A 223 -1.27 -16.93 -7.27
CA SER A 223 -1.49 -15.50 -6.99
C SER A 223 -2.64 -15.28 -6.01
N GLU A 224 -3.72 -16.06 -6.11
CA GLU A 224 -4.83 -16.00 -5.15
C GLU A 224 -4.44 -16.52 -3.76
N MET A 225 -3.72 -17.65 -3.69
CA MET A 225 -3.25 -18.19 -2.41
C MET A 225 -2.29 -17.25 -1.70
N MET A 226 -1.44 -16.54 -2.46
CA MET A 226 -0.52 -15.56 -1.90
C MET A 226 -1.23 -14.28 -1.47
N GLY A 227 -2.45 -14.00 -1.92
CA GLY A 227 -3.14 -12.72 -1.68
C GLY A 227 -2.72 -11.61 -2.65
N SER A 228 -2.14 -11.99 -3.79
CA SER A 228 -1.69 -11.06 -4.85
C SER A 228 -2.85 -10.57 -5.71
N ALA A 229 -3.73 -11.48 -6.10
CA ALA A 229 -4.90 -11.19 -6.91
C ALA A 229 -6.11 -11.97 -6.37
N ALA A 230 -7.32 -11.50 -6.64
CA ALA A 230 -8.54 -12.26 -6.43
C ALA A 230 -9.28 -12.31 -7.76
N ILE A 231 -9.41 -13.51 -8.33
CA ILE A 231 -10.02 -13.71 -9.65
C ILE A 231 -11.50 -14.00 -9.44
N VAL A 232 -12.38 -13.22 -10.07
CA VAL A 232 -13.83 -13.32 -9.93
C VAL A 232 -14.52 -13.07 -11.26
N ASP A 233 -15.50 -13.90 -11.61
CA ASP A 233 -16.27 -13.80 -12.86
C ASP A 233 -17.78 -13.67 -12.62
N ASP A 234 -18.20 -13.51 -11.36
CA ASP A 234 -19.58 -13.22 -10.98
C ASP A 234 -19.69 -12.22 -9.82
N VAL A 235 -20.85 -11.55 -9.75
CA VAL A 235 -21.15 -10.51 -8.74
C VAL A 235 -21.13 -11.06 -7.31
N GLY A 236 -21.55 -12.30 -7.07
CA GLY A 236 -21.57 -12.90 -5.74
C GLY A 236 -20.16 -13.10 -5.22
N GLU A 237 -19.28 -13.67 -6.04
CA GLU A 237 -17.86 -13.83 -5.74
C GLU A 237 -17.16 -12.49 -5.59
N LEU A 238 -17.41 -11.52 -6.47
CA LEU A 238 -16.89 -10.16 -6.34
C LEU A 238 -17.19 -9.57 -4.96
N LYS A 239 -18.46 -9.60 -4.53
CA LYS A 239 -18.86 -9.10 -3.21
C LYS A 239 -18.17 -9.87 -2.07
N ARG A 240 -18.03 -11.19 -2.19
CA ARG A 240 -17.31 -12.01 -1.20
C ARG A 240 -15.84 -11.61 -1.12
N ARG A 241 -15.13 -11.52 -2.25
CA ARG A 241 -13.69 -11.19 -2.28
C ARG A 241 -13.40 -9.79 -1.76
N ILE A 242 -14.28 -8.82 -2.03
CA ILE A 242 -14.22 -7.49 -1.43
C ILE A 242 -14.31 -7.57 0.10
N ARG A 243 -15.31 -8.30 0.63
CA ARG A 243 -15.45 -8.49 2.09
C ARG A 243 -14.26 -9.19 2.71
N GLU A 244 -13.63 -10.12 2.01
CA GLU A 244 -12.39 -10.78 2.46
C GLU A 244 -11.21 -9.79 2.56
N GLN A 245 -11.09 -8.83 1.65
CA GLN A 245 -10.07 -7.77 1.77
C GLN A 245 -10.38 -6.84 2.94
N LEU A 246 -11.64 -6.45 3.12
CA LEU A 246 -12.08 -5.59 4.22
C LEU A 246 -11.92 -6.29 5.58
N LEU A 247 -12.18 -7.59 5.67
CA LEU A 247 -11.93 -8.42 6.85
C LEU A 247 -10.46 -8.40 7.26
N GLN A 248 -9.54 -8.38 6.29
CA GLN A 248 -8.10 -8.30 6.53
C GLN A 248 -7.63 -6.88 6.88
N GLY A 249 -8.51 -5.88 6.81
CA GLY A 249 -8.21 -4.49 7.15
C GLY A 249 -7.87 -3.60 5.97
N ALA A 250 -8.39 -3.90 4.77
CA ALA A 250 -8.26 -3.01 3.61
C ALA A 250 -8.86 -1.63 3.92
N SER A 251 -8.10 -0.58 3.59
CA SER A 251 -8.56 0.81 3.70
C SER A 251 -9.29 1.28 2.46
N GLN A 252 -9.09 0.64 1.30
CA GLN A 252 -9.81 0.84 0.06
C GLN A 252 -9.85 -0.47 -0.74
N ILE A 253 -10.63 -0.52 -1.81
CA ILE A 253 -10.70 -1.69 -2.70
C ILE A 253 -10.07 -1.35 -4.04
N LYS A 254 -9.25 -2.25 -4.59
CA LYS A 254 -8.73 -2.15 -5.96
C LYS A 254 -9.47 -3.12 -6.88
N LEU A 255 -10.19 -2.58 -7.85
CA LEU A 255 -10.67 -3.34 -9.01
C LEU A 255 -9.79 -3.11 -10.23
N VAL A 256 -9.61 -4.15 -11.02
CA VAL A 256 -8.92 -4.13 -12.30
C VAL A 256 -9.96 -4.05 -13.41
N GLY A 257 -10.29 -2.82 -13.85
CA GLY A 257 -11.38 -2.56 -14.79
C GLY A 257 -11.03 -2.72 -16.27
N GLY A 258 -9.74 -2.82 -16.59
CA GLY A 258 -9.26 -3.04 -17.96
C GLY A 258 -7.93 -3.77 -18.02
N GLY A 259 -7.40 -3.93 -19.23
CA GLY A 259 -6.06 -4.46 -19.45
C GLY A 259 -4.97 -3.41 -19.17
N GLY A 260 -3.71 -3.79 -19.33
CA GLY A 260 -2.59 -2.96 -18.90
C GLY A 260 -1.26 -3.25 -19.62
N VAL A 261 -0.20 -2.63 -19.10
CA VAL A 261 1.12 -2.63 -19.76
C VAL A 261 1.91 -3.88 -19.42
N SER A 262 2.09 -4.17 -18.12
CA SER A 262 3.01 -5.19 -17.61
C SER A 262 2.51 -6.64 -17.72
N SER A 263 1.25 -6.82 -18.11
CA SER A 263 0.65 -8.14 -18.30
C SER A 263 0.82 -8.63 -19.76
N PRO A 264 1.20 -9.88 -19.98
CA PRO A 264 1.42 -10.39 -21.33
C PRO A 264 0.13 -10.49 -22.17
N ARG A 265 -1.04 -10.66 -21.54
CA ARG A 265 -2.26 -11.14 -22.22
C ARG A 265 -3.50 -10.23 -22.14
N SER A 266 -3.44 -9.10 -21.43
CA SER A 266 -4.56 -8.13 -21.40
C SER A 266 -4.14 -6.81 -22.08
N PRO A 267 -4.64 -6.51 -23.30
CA PRO A 267 -4.30 -5.28 -24.03
C PRO A 267 -4.97 -4.03 -23.43
N LEU A 268 -4.44 -2.84 -23.73
CA LEU A 268 -4.89 -1.57 -23.13
C LEU A 268 -6.34 -1.20 -23.45
N ASP A 269 -6.88 -1.70 -24.57
CA ASP A 269 -8.25 -1.48 -25.03
C ASP A 269 -9.25 -2.48 -24.45
N MET A 270 -8.78 -3.49 -23.70
CA MET A 270 -9.64 -4.46 -23.03
C MET A 270 -10.33 -3.81 -21.82
N THR A 271 -11.64 -4.04 -21.71
CA THR A 271 -12.42 -3.78 -20.48
C THR A 271 -12.86 -5.11 -19.87
N THR A 272 -12.80 -5.21 -18.55
CA THR A 272 -13.17 -6.42 -17.79
C THR A 272 -14.58 -6.29 -17.23
N PHE A 273 -14.72 -5.82 -15.99
CA PHE A 273 -15.99 -5.67 -15.28
C PHE A 273 -17.01 -4.84 -16.07
N SER A 274 -18.25 -5.27 -16.02
CA SER A 274 -19.41 -4.49 -16.39
C SER A 274 -19.65 -3.34 -15.41
N GLU A 275 -20.45 -2.36 -15.83
CA GLU A 275 -20.85 -1.26 -14.95
C GLU A 275 -21.59 -1.77 -13.69
N ASP A 276 -22.45 -2.77 -13.86
CA ASP A 276 -23.22 -3.37 -12.76
C ASP A 276 -22.32 -4.11 -11.77
N GLU A 277 -21.28 -4.78 -12.22
CA GLU A 277 -20.30 -5.42 -11.34
C GLU A 277 -19.49 -4.38 -10.55
N ILE A 278 -19.00 -3.32 -11.20
CA ILE A 278 -18.31 -2.22 -10.52
C ILE A 278 -19.22 -1.62 -9.45
N ARG A 279 -20.48 -1.32 -9.80
CA ARG A 279 -21.49 -0.81 -8.87
C ARG A 279 -21.71 -1.75 -7.70
N ALA A 280 -21.84 -3.05 -7.95
CA ALA A 280 -22.02 -4.04 -6.90
C ALA A 280 -20.84 -4.09 -5.93
N GLY A 281 -19.62 -3.86 -6.43
CA GLY A 281 -18.42 -3.74 -5.60
C GLY A 281 -18.37 -2.42 -4.80
N VAL A 282 -18.77 -1.31 -5.43
CA VAL A 282 -18.91 0.00 -4.78
C VAL A 282 -19.92 -0.05 -3.64
N ASP A 283 -21.07 -0.70 -3.84
CA ASP A 283 -22.09 -0.87 -2.79
C ASP A 283 -21.49 -1.53 -1.53
N VAL A 284 -20.69 -2.59 -1.71
CA VAL A 284 -20.05 -3.27 -0.57
C VAL A 284 -19.02 -2.38 0.11
N ALA A 285 -18.22 -1.63 -0.65
CA ALA A 285 -17.25 -0.70 -0.07
C ALA A 285 -17.95 0.41 0.73
N GLN A 286 -19.09 0.92 0.23
CA GLN A 286 -19.91 1.92 0.90
C GLN A 286 -20.56 1.38 2.18
N ASP A 287 -21.07 0.14 2.18
CA ASP A 287 -21.58 -0.53 3.39
C ASP A 287 -20.50 -0.60 4.48
N TRP A 288 -19.23 -0.70 4.09
CA TRP A 288 -18.08 -0.71 4.99
C TRP A 288 -17.50 0.67 5.27
N ASN A 289 -18.11 1.73 4.73
CA ASN A 289 -17.69 3.13 4.86
C ASN A 289 -16.29 3.39 4.28
N THR A 290 -16.03 2.88 3.08
CA THR A 290 -14.83 3.17 2.30
C THR A 290 -15.17 3.25 0.80
N TYR A 291 -14.16 3.23 -0.08
CA TYR A 291 -14.25 3.49 -1.49
C TYR A 291 -13.55 2.44 -2.36
N VAL A 292 -13.88 2.48 -3.65
CA VAL A 292 -13.25 1.65 -4.70
C VAL A 292 -12.37 2.54 -5.59
N ALA A 293 -11.16 2.05 -5.86
CA ALA A 293 -10.25 2.52 -6.89
C ALA A 293 -10.23 1.54 -8.08
N VAL A 294 -10.29 2.04 -9.31
CA VAL A 294 -10.36 1.20 -10.52
C VAL A 294 -9.19 1.48 -11.46
N HIS A 295 -8.44 0.44 -11.83
CA HIS A 295 -7.44 0.50 -12.91
C HIS A 295 -8.13 0.57 -14.27
N ALA A 296 -7.87 1.64 -15.04
CA ALA A 296 -8.43 1.84 -16.37
C ALA A 296 -7.54 2.74 -17.23
N TYR A 297 -7.29 2.37 -18.50
CA TYR A 297 -6.52 3.19 -19.44
C TYR A 297 -7.39 3.90 -20.48
N ALA A 298 -8.21 3.16 -21.21
CA ALA A 298 -9.02 3.66 -22.32
C ALA A 298 -10.26 4.44 -21.84
N SER A 299 -10.69 5.45 -22.63
CA SER A 299 -11.88 6.27 -22.33
C SER A 299 -13.08 5.44 -21.88
N HIS A 300 -13.49 4.44 -22.68
CA HIS A 300 -14.68 3.66 -22.39
C HIS A 300 -14.60 2.88 -21.07
N THR A 301 -13.41 2.42 -20.68
CA THR A 301 -13.14 1.77 -19.39
C THR A 301 -13.25 2.77 -18.24
N VAL A 302 -12.67 3.96 -18.41
CA VAL A 302 -12.71 5.05 -17.42
C VAL A 302 -14.15 5.54 -17.21
N GLN A 303 -14.89 5.78 -18.30
CA GLN A 303 -16.30 6.17 -18.26
C GLN A 303 -17.14 5.13 -17.52
N ARG A 304 -16.90 3.84 -17.77
CA ARG A 304 -17.57 2.74 -17.07
C ARG A 304 -17.24 2.72 -15.57
N ALA A 305 -15.98 2.94 -15.20
CA ALA A 305 -15.58 3.03 -13.79
C ALA A 305 -16.30 4.18 -13.07
N ILE A 306 -16.37 5.36 -13.70
CA ILE A 306 -17.10 6.53 -13.18
C ILE A 306 -18.61 6.23 -13.06
N ALA A 307 -19.22 5.63 -14.09
CA ALA A 307 -20.65 5.28 -14.08
C ALA A 307 -21.01 4.20 -13.04
N GLY A 308 -20.08 3.29 -12.77
CA GLY A 308 -20.18 2.29 -11.70
C GLY A 308 -19.99 2.88 -10.30
N GLY A 309 -19.60 4.16 -10.16
CA GLY A 309 -19.48 4.84 -8.87
C GLY A 309 -18.08 4.73 -8.22
N ALA A 310 -17.04 4.42 -9.00
CA ALA A 310 -15.67 4.47 -8.48
C ALA A 310 -15.34 5.87 -7.93
N ALA A 311 -14.76 5.94 -6.72
CA ALA A 311 -14.36 7.22 -6.15
C ALA A 311 -12.99 7.69 -6.68
N CYS A 312 -12.18 6.74 -7.16
CA CYS A 312 -10.87 6.98 -7.74
C CYS A 312 -10.69 6.09 -8.99
N VAL A 313 -10.18 6.67 -10.06
CA VAL A 313 -9.65 5.91 -11.21
C VAL A 313 -8.13 6.02 -11.19
N GLU A 314 -7.46 4.94 -11.59
CA GLU A 314 -6.02 4.88 -11.72
C GLU A 314 -5.61 4.98 -13.20
N HIS A 315 -4.53 5.69 -13.48
CA HIS A 315 -3.91 5.85 -14.79
C HIS A 315 -4.66 6.78 -15.77
N ALA A 316 -5.65 6.25 -16.51
CA ALA A 316 -6.45 6.95 -17.54
C ALA A 316 -5.67 7.57 -18.72
N HIS A 317 -4.43 7.16 -18.99
CA HIS A 317 -3.55 7.77 -20.01
C HIS A 317 -4.10 7.83 -21.44
N LEU A 318 -5.08 6.98 -21.78
CA LEU A 318 -5.69 6.94 -23.11
C LEU A 318 -7.08 7.57 -23.15
N MET A 319 -7.47 8.32 -22.11
CA MET A 319 -8.76 9.00 -22.09
C MET A 319 -8.79 10.19 -23.05
N ASP A 320 -9.97 10.45 -23.60
CA ASP A 320 -10.30 11.66 -24.33
C ASP A 320 -10.74 12.79 -23.39
N GLU A 321 -10.96 13.96 -23.99
CA GLU A 321 -11.35 15.17 -23.28
C GLU A 321 -12.76 15.11 -22.67
N ASP A 322 -13.70 14.44 -23.34
CA ASP A 322 -15.06 14.25 -22.82
C ASP A 322 -15.03 13.42 -21.52
N THR A 323 -14.20 12.38 -21.50
CA THR A 323 -13.95 11.56 -20.31
C THR A 323 -13.29 12.37 -19.20
N ALA A 324 -12.35 13.26 -19.53
CA ALA A 324 -11.73 14.14 -18.54
C ALA A 324 -12.74 15.09 -17.87
N ARG A 325 -13.74 15.60 -18.62
CA ARG A 325 -14.83 16.41 -18.06
C ARG A 325 -15.67 15.62 -17.06
N MET A 326 -15.91 14.33 -17.32
CA MET A 326 -16.70 13.49 -16.41
C MET A 326 -16.09 13.39 -15.01
N PHE A 327 -14.77 13.42 -14.86
CA PHE A 327 -14.14 13.46 -13.54
C PHE A 327 -14.54 14.69 -12.74
N ALA A 328 -14.53 15.87 -13.37
CA ALA A 328 -14.94 17.12 -12.73
C ALA A 328 -16.44 17.12 -12.41
N ASP A 329 -17.28 16.72 -13.37
CA ASP A 329 -18.74 16.70 -13.21
C ASP A 329 -19.21 15.73 -12.12
N LYS A 330 -18.51 14.60 -11.97
CA LYS A 330 -18.83 13.55 -10.99
C LYS A 330 -18.00 13.61 -9.72
N ASN A 331 -17.07 14.57 -9.62
CA ASN A 331 -16.21 14.77 -8.47
C ASN A 331 -15.38 13.50 -8.11
N VAL A 332 -14.94 12.77 -9.14
CA VAL A 332 -14.14 11.54 -9.02
C VAL A 332 -12.66 11.90 -9.01
N TRP A 333 -11.86 11.21 -8.21
CA TRP A 333 -10.41 11.37 -8.20
C TRP A 333 -9.77 10.65 -9.38
N LEU A 334 -8.74 11.25 -9.96
CA LEU A 334 -7.79 10.56 -10.82
C LEU A 334 -6.43 10.47 -10.11
N SER A 335 -5.98 9.25 -9.81
CA SER A 335 -4.62 8.97 -9.38
C SER A 335 -3.81 8.52 -10.60
N THR A 336 -2.89 9.36 -11.07
CA THR A 336 -2.18 9.12 -12.34
C THR A 336 -0.68 9.32 -12.22
N GLN A 337 0.05 8.62 -13.10
CA GLN A 337 1.50 8.49 -13.08
C GLN A 337 2.07 9.32 -14.23
N PRO A 338 3.06 10.19 -13.99
CA PRO A 338 3.72 10.97 -15.03
C PRO A 338 4.77 10.16 -15.79
N PHE A 339 4.36 9.07 -16.43
CA PHE A 339 5.23 8.24 -17.25
C PHE A 339 5.71 9.01 -18.49
N LEU A 340 7.02 9.23 -18.62
CA LEU A 340 7.59 9.98 -19.75
C LEU A 340 8.52 9.14 -20.62
N SER A 341 9.16 8.12 -20.05
CA SER A 341 10.13 7.29 -20.76
C SER A 341 10.18 5.86 -20.23
N MET A 342 10.91 5.00 -20.94
CA MET A 342 11.15 3.62 -20.50
C MET A 342 11.89 3.53 -19.16
N GLU A 343 12.61 4.58 -18.77
CA GLU A 343 13.26 4.63 -17.46
C GLU A 343 12.23 4.62 -16.33
N ASP A 344 10.99 5.09 -16.58
CA ASP A 344 9.90 5.14 -15.60
C ASP A 344 9.10 3.83 -15.56
N THR A 345 9.62 2.75 -16.16
CA THR A 345 8.96 1.45 -16.25
C THR A 345 9.86 0.34 -15.76
N GLY A 346 9.25 -0.78 -15.35
CA GLY A 346 9.99 -2.03 -15.19
C GLY A 346 10.56 -2.51 -16.54
N PRO A 347 11.40 -3.56 -16.57
CA PRO A 347 11.91 -4.09 -17.82
C PRO A 347 10.78 -4.61 -18.72
N LEU A 348 10.44 -3.85 -19.77
CA LEU A 348 9.41 -4.17 -20.74
C LEU A 348 10.03 -4.52 -22.10
N THR A 349 9.46 -5.51 -22.79
CA THR A 349 9.85 -5.91 -24.14
C THR A 349 8.62 -6.18 -25.01
N GLY A 350 8.81 -6.20 -26.33
CA GLY A 350 7.77 -6.49 -27.31
C GLY A 350 6.52 -5.63 -27.11
N VAL A 351 5.35 -6.27 -27.08
CA VAL A 351 4.04 -5.61 -26.95
C VAL A 351 3.93 -4.76 -25.67
N GLY A 352 4.61 -5.15 -24.58
CA GLY A 352 4.64 -4.35 -23.35
C GLY A 352 5.31 -2.99 -23.56
N ALA A 353 6.41 -2.95 -24.31
CA ALA A 353 7.10 -1.71 -24.66
C ALA A 353 6.25 -0.84 -25.60
N GLU A 354 5.59 -1.44 -26.59
CA GLU A 354 4.67 -0.71 -27.48
C GLU A 354 3.51 -0.06 -26.72
N ARG A 355 2.95 -0.76 -25.72
CA ARG A 355 1.91 -0.23 -24.82
C ARG A 355 2.43 0.92 -23.96
N ALA A 356 3.64 0.80 -23.41
CA ALA A 356 4.26 1.87 -22.64
C ALA A 356 4.44 3.15 -23.48
N MET A 357 4.86 3.01 -24.75
CA MET A 357 4.96 4.16 -25.67
C MET A 357 3.63 4.88 -25.88
N GLN A 358 2.51 4.15 -25.94
CA GLN A 358 1.18 4.77 -26.00
C GLN A 358 0.87 5.58 -24.74
N LEU A 359 1.29 5.08 -23.57
CA LEU A 359 1.09 5.81 -22.31
C LEU A 359 1.90 7.09 -22.28
N PHE A 360 3.18 7.04 -22.66
CA PHE A 360 4.04 8.23 -22.69
C PHE A 360 3.47 9.32 -23.61
N ALA A 361 2.90 8.92 -24.76
CA ALA A 361 2.23 9.85 -25.67
C ALA A 361 0.90 10.40 -25.10
N GLY A 362 0.26 9.65 -24.20
CA GLY A 362 -0.96 10.04 -23.49
C GLY A 362 -0.72 10.95 -22.28
N THR A 363 0.38 10.76 -21.56
CA THR A 363 0.74 11.51 -20.34
C THR A 363 0.60 13.03 -20.47
N PRO A 364 1.22 13.72 -21.46
CA PRO A 364 1.09 15.18 -21.57
C PRO A 364 -0.33 15.62 -21.90
N LYS A 365 -1.11 14.79 -22.61
CA LYS A 365 -2.51 15.10 -22.96
C LYS A 365 -3.39 15.07 -21.72
N ILE A 366 -3.28 14.00 -20.93
CA ILE A 366 -4.12 13.85 -19.74
C ILE A 366 -3.85 14.97 -18.74
N TYR A 367 -2.59 15.31 -18.43
CA TYR A 367 -2.28 16.41 -17.50
C TYR A 367 -2.77 17.77 -18.02
N GLY A 368 -2.74 17.98 -19.33
CA GLY A 368 -3.38 19.12 -19.97
C GLY A 368 -4.89 19.20 -19.68
N TYR A 369 -5.60 18.07 -19.78
CA TYR A 369 -7.03 18.00 -19.45
C TYR A 369 -7.30 18.20 -17.95
N LEU A 370 -6.51 17.57 -17.08
CA LEU A 370 -6.70 17.68 -15.62
C LEU A 370 -6.60 19.12 -15.15
N LYS A 371 -5.60 19.86 -15.65
CA LYS A 371 -5.44 21.28 -15.36
C LYS A 371 -6.57 22.12 -15.95
N LYS A 372 -6.98 21.84 -17.19
CA LYS A 372 -8.07 22.56 -17.87
C LYS A 372 -9.41 22.45 -17.15
N TYR A 373 -9.72 21.28 -16.59
CA TYR A 373 -11.02 21.01 -15.96
C TYR A 373 -11.00 21.01 -14.43
N GLY A 374 -9.85 21.26 -13.80
CA GLY A 374 -9.72 21.27 -12.34
C GLY A 374 -10.03 19.90 -11.71
N VAL A 375 -9.62 18.81 -12.36
CA VAL A 375 -9.86 17.45 -11.88
C VAL A 375 -9.10 17.22 -10.58
N LYS A 376 -9.75 16.59 -9.59
CA LYS A 376 -9.10 16.10 -8.37
C LYS A 376 -8.03 15.09 -8.73
N THR A 377 -6.78 15.51 -8.65
CA THR A 377 -5.64 14.73 -9.13
C THR A 377 -4.77 14.33 -7.96
N ALA A 378 -4.42 13.05 -7.91
CA ALA A 378 -3.45 12.49 -7.00
C ALA A 378 -2.24 11.99 -7.78
N TRP A 379 -1.06 12.14 -7.19
CA TRP A 379 0.17 11.62 -7.76
C TRP A 379 0.47 10.25 -7.16
N GLY A 380 0.81 9.29 -8.02
CA GLY A 380 1.40 8.03 -7.59
C GLY A 380 2.47 7.60 -8.57
N SER A 381 3.40 6.76 -8.12
CA SER A 381 4.52 6.33 -8.96
C SER A 381 4.20 5.05 -9.75
N ASP A 382 3.37 4.16 -9.21
CA ASP A 382 3.11 2.80 -9.72
C ASP A 382 4.42 2.04 -10.00
N VAL A 383 5.34 2.11 -9.04
CA VAL A 383 6.60 1.35 -9.12
C VAL A 383 6.34 -0.09 -8.71
N LEU A 384 6.61 -1.00 -9.65
CA LEU A 384 6.55 -2.43 -9.46
C LEU A 384 7.56 -3.17 -10.34
N PHE A 385 7.90 -4.39 -9.93
CA PHE A 385 8.65 -5.38 -10.69
C PHE A 385 10.11 -5.05 -11.00
N SER A 386 10.71 -4.02 -10.38
CA SER A 386 12.07 -3.61 -10.69
C SER A 386 12.76 -2.93 -9.51
N PRO A 387 13.75 -3.58 -8.87
CA PRO A 387 14.58 -2.92 -7.85
C PRO A 387 15.28 -1.66 -8.36
N ALA A 388 15.64 -1.60 -9.65
CA ALA A 388 16.28 -0.43 -10.24
C ALA A 388 15.32 0.75 -10.42
N LEU A 389 14.01 0.47 -10.58
CA LEU A 389 12.98 1.50 -10.73
C LEU A 389 12.66 2.18 -9.40
N THR A 390 12.86 1.52 -8.26
CA THR A 390 12.43 2.06 -6.96
C THR A 390 13.11 3.37 -6.58
N SER A 391 14.35 3.59 -7.02
CA SER A 391 15.05 4.86 -6.83
C SER A 391 14.48 6.02 -7.64
N ARG A 392 13.69 5.74 -8.70
CA ARG A 392 13.06 6.77 -9.53
C ARG A 392 11.77 7.33 -8.97
N GLN A 393 11.30 6.85 -7.82
CA GLN A 393 10.09 7.35 -7.17
C GLN A 393 10.07 8.89 -7.06
N ASN A 394 11.18 9.53 -6.64
CA ASN A 394 11.28 10.98 -6.59
C ASN A 394 11.42 11.63 -7.99
N PHE A 395 12.17 11.02 -8.92
CA PHE A 395 12.28 11.50 -10.30
C PHE A 395 10.91 11.59 -10.98
N MET A 396 10.07 10.58 -10.79
CA MET A 396 8.71 10.59 -11.32
C MET A 396 7.86 11.69 -10.66
N LEU A 397 8.10 12.05 -9.40
CA LEU A 397 7.44 13.22 -8.80
C LEU A 397 7.87 14.51 -9.49
N THR A 398 9.16 14.68 -9.80
CA THR A 398 9.67 15.90 -10.43
C THR A 398 9.13 16.10 -11.85
N HIS A 399 8.68 15.04 -12.51
CA HIS A 399 8.03 15.12 -13.83
C HIS A 399 6.74 15.95 -13.80
N LEU A 400 6.07 16.10 -12.65
CA LEU A 400 4.91 17.00 -12.53
C LEU A 400 5.25 18.46 -12.86
N GLY A 401 6.52 18.87 -12.71
CA GLY A 401 7.01 20.20 -13.06
C GLY A 401 6.83 20.56 -14.55
N ASN A 402 6.55 19.59 -15.42
CA ASN A 402 6.20 19.85 -16.82
C ASN A 402 4.81 20.49 -17.00
N TRP A 403 3.90 20.34 -16.03
CA TRP A 403 2.52 20.81 -16.14
C TRP A 403 2.05 21.63 -14.94
N TYR A 404 2.64 21.43 -13.77
CA TYR A 404 2.31 22.08 -12.51
C TYR A 404 3.48 22.91 -12.00
N THR A 405 3.15 23.93 -11.21
CA THR A 405 4.14 24.62 -10.38
C THR A 405 4.72 23.66 -9.34
N ASN A 406 5.91 23.95 -8.82
CA ASN A 406 6.51 23.15 -7.76
C ASN A 406 5.59 23.08 -6.53
N ALA A 407 4.92 24.17 -6.18
CA ALA A 407 3.95 24.19 -5.07
C ALA A 407 2.77 23.24 -5.31
N GLU A 408 2.19 23.25 -6.52
CA GLU A 408 1.13 22.30 -6.91
C GLU A 408 1.62 20.85 -6.86
N ALA A 409 2.82 20.55 -7.37
CA ALA A 409 3.40 19.21 -7.32
C ALA A 409 3.64 18.72 -5.88
N LEU A 410 4.16 19.59 -5.01
CA LEU A 410 4.40 19.27 -3.60
C LEU A 410 3.09 19.10 -2.81
N ARG A 411 2.06 19.91 -3.07
CA ARG A 411 0.72 19.69 -2.49
C ARG A 411 0.12 18.38 -2.95
N MET A 412 0.27 18.04 -4.23
CA MET A 412 -0.19 16.78 -4.79
C MET A 412 0.41 15.61 -4.01
N ALA A 413 1.73 15.62 -3.80
CA ALA A 413 2.44 14.59 -3.03
C ALA A 413 2.28 14.70 -1.50
N THR A 414 1.51 15.66 -0.97
CA THR A 414 1.30 15.83 0.48
C THR A 414 -0.20 15.91 0.81
N SER A 415 -0.78 17.11 0.89
CA SER A 415 -2.15 17.31 1.39
C SER A 415 -3.24 16.80 0.44
N ASP A 416 -3.04 16.82 -0.88
CA ASP A 416 -4.04 16.31 -1.81
C ASP A 416 -4.08 14.78 -1.79
N ASN A 417 -2.91 14.12 -1.83
CA ASN A 417 -2.83 12.68 -1.61
C ASN A 417 -3.38 12.27 -0.23
N ALA A 418 -3.13 13.04 0.83
CA ALA A 418 -3.75 12.80 2.14
C ALA A 418 -5.28 12.92 2.09
N SER A 419 -5.81 13.84 1.28
CA SER A 419 -7.25 14.03 1.08
C SER A 419 -7.88 12.86 0.32
N LEU A 420 -7.18 12.27 -0.66
CA LEU A 420 -7.60 11.02 -1.29
C LEU A 420 -7.64 9.87 -0.27
N LEU A 421 -6.59 9.73 0.55
CA LEU A 421 -6.53 8.69 1.59
C LEU A 421 -7.67 8.81 2.60
N ALA A 422 -8.10 10.03 2.91
CA ALA A 422 -9.22 10.29 3.82
C ALA A 422 -10.57 9.75 3.32
N LEU A 423 -10.72 9.42 2.03
CA LEU A 423 -11.91 8.72 1.50
C LEU A 423 -12.12 7.34 2.14
N SER A 424 -11.08 6.74 2.72
CA SER A 424 -11.19 5.49 3.49
C SER A 424 -12.06 5.63 4.74
N ASN A 425 -12.37 6.87 5.18
CA ASN A 425 -13.34 7.21 6.22
C ASN A 425 -13.21 6.30 7.46
N LEU A 426 -14.24 5.52 7.81
CA LEU A 426 -14.21 4.70 9.03
C LEU A 426 -13.25 3.51 8.91
N ARG A 427 -12.79 3.19 7.70
CA ARG A 427 -11.77 2.18 7.42
C ARG A 427 -10.36 2.75 7.33
N THR A 428 -10.15 4.03 7.67
CA THR A 428 -8.79 4.55 7.77
C THR A 428 -7.98 3.74 8.78
N PRO A 429 -6.78 3.23 8.41
CA PRO A 429 -5.93 2.48 9.33
C PRO A 429 -5.20 3.39 10.32
N TYR A 430 -5.17 4.70 10.06
CA TYR A 430 -4.47 5.69 10.88
C TYR A 430 -5.39 6.89 11.12
N ALA A 431 -5.93 7.00 12.34
CA ALA A 431 -6.79 8.11 12.73
C ALA A 431 -5.94 9.36 13.04
N GLY A 432 -5.92 10.32 12.11
CA GLY A 432 -5.23 11.59 12.26
C GLY A 432 -5.08 12.32 10.93
N THR A 433 -4.44 13.49 10.97
CA THR A 433 -4.23 14.32 9.79
C THR A 433 -2.82 14.09 9.23
N LEU A 434 -2.71 13.80 7.94
CA LEU A 434 -1.46 13.57 7.20
C LEU A 434 -1.20 14.68 6.18
N GLY A 435 0.02 14.76 5.66
CA GLY A 435 0.38 15.62 4.53
C GLY A 435 0.38 17.12 4.83
N VAL A 436 0.40 17.51 6.11
CA VAL A 436 0.32 18.91 6.54
C VAL A 436 1.17 19.17 7.79
N ILE A 437 1.74 20.37 7.92
CA ILE A 437 2.41 20.82 9.15
C ILE A 437 1.49 21.79 9.89
N GLN A 438 0.70 21.26 10.82
CA GLN A 438 -0.18 22.04 11.68
C GLN A 438 -0.40 21.31 13.00
N LYS A 439 -0.90 22.02 14.00
CA LYS A 439 -1.27 21.43 15.29
C LYS A 439 -2.17 20.21 15.11
N ASP A 440 -1.92 19.17 15.91
CA ASP A 440 -2.61 17.89 16.00
C ASP A 440 -2.45 16.95 14.78
N ALA A 441 -1.73 17.36 13.73
CA ALA A 441 -1.34 16.48 12.64
C ALA A 441 -0.24 15.50 13.07
N PHE A 442 -0.11 14.37 12.36
CA PHE A 442 0.98 13.44 12.57
C PHE A 442 2.33 14.11 12.30
N ALA A 443 3.32 13.81 13.14
CA ALA A 443 4.68 14.29 12.98
C ALA A 443 5.45 13.50 11.92
N ASP A 444 4.99 13.62 10.66
CA ASP A 444 5.65 13.13 9.47
C ASP A 444 6.28 14.35 8.77
N ILE A 445 7.59 14.51 8.94
CA ILE A 445 8.33 15.76 8.67
C ILE A 445 9.60 15.47 7.86
N LEU A 446 9.85 16.30 6.85
CA LEU A 446 11.06 16.29 6.03
C LEU A 446 11.79 17.63 6.15
N VAL A 447 13.12 17.60 6.18
CA VAL A 447 13.96 18.80 6.08
C VAL A 447 14.93 18.66 4.91
N TRP A 448 14.84 19.57 3.95
CA TRP A 448 15.63 19.57 2.71
C TRP A 448 16.74 20.61 2.73
N ASP A 449 17.89 20.26 2.20
CA ASP A 449 19.01 21.15 1.92
C ASP A 449 18.78 21.84 0.57
N GLY A 450 18.33 23.09 0.64
CA GLY A 450 17.74 23.80 -0.48
C GLY A 450 16.23 23.94 -0.35
N ASN A 451 15.58 24.42 -1.41
CA ASN A 451 14.15 24.72 -1.43
C ASN A 451 13.47 24.06 -2.64
N PRO A 452 12.84 22.88 -2.46
CA PRO A 452 12.01 22.25 -3.48
C PRO A 452 10.90 23.11 -4.11
N LEU A 453 10.48 24.23 -3.49
CA LEU A 453 9.57 25.18 -4.16
C LEU A 453 10.27 26.00 -5.24
N ASP A 454 11.57 26.27 -5.10
CA ASP A 454 12.37 26.98 -6.10
C ASP A 454 12.92 26.01 -7.16
N ASP A 455 13.40 24.84 -6.73
CA ASP A 455 13.94 23.79 -7.61
C ASP A 455 13.49 22.39 -7.17
N LEU A 456 12.48 21.86 -7.85
CA LEU A 456 11.92 20.53 -7.58
C LEU A 456 12.94 19.40 -7.82
N LYS A 457 13.96 19.61 -8.66
CA LYS A 457 14.98 18.59 -8.98
C LYS A 457 15.85 18.23 -7.79
N LEU A 458 15.90 19.06 -6.74
CA LEU A 458 16.55 18.69 -5.48
C LEU A 458 16.03 17.37 -4.91
N MET A 459 14.78 17.01 -5.21
CA MET A 459 14.17 15.76 -4.77
C MET A 459 14.73 14.52 -5.48
N GLU A 460 15.39 14.67 -6.63
CA GLU A 460 15.94 13.56 -7.41
C GLU A 460 17.14 12.87 -6.72
N ASP A 461 17.82 13.58 -5.80
CA ASP A 461 18.86 13.02 -4.95
C ASP A 461 18.53 13.20 -3.45
N PRO A 462 17.62 12.36 -2.90
CA PRO A 462 17.27 12.44 -1.49
C PRO A 462 18.40 11.94 -0.58
N GLN A 463 19.38 11.18 -1.10
CA GLN A 463 20.51 10.77 -0.27
C GLN A 463 21.32 12.00 0.15
N GLN A 464 21.62 12.87 -0.81
CA GLN A 464 22.35 14.11 -0.58
C GLN A 464 21.48 15.22 0.02
N ASN A 465 20.28 15.46 -0.50
CA ASN A 465 19.52 16.69 -0.22
C ASN A 465 18.51 16.57 0.92
N LEU A 466 17.99 15.38 1.22
CA LEU A 466 17.04 15.19 2.34
C LEU A 466 17.83 14.95 3.63
N LYS A 467 17.86 15.92 4.56
CA LYS A 467 18.73 15.84 5.75
C LYS A 467 18.05 15.22 6.95
N VAL A 468 16.75 15.45 7.10
CA VAL A 468 15.97 14.92 8.21
C VAL A 468 14.72 14.22 7.70
N VAL A 469 14.46 13.03 8.22
CA VAL A 469 13.21 12.29 8.03
C VAL A 469 12.68 11.91 9.41
N ILE A 470 11.51 12.45 9.75
CA ILE A 470 10.75 12.08 10.94
C ILE A 470 9.44 11.45 10.46
N LYS A 471 9.08 10.30 11.01
CA LYS A 471 7.80 9.63 10.77
C LYS A 471 7.22 9.18 12.09
N ASP A 472 5.95 9.48 12.33
CA ASP A 472 5.27 9.19 13.61
C ASP A 472 6.05 9.76 14.80
N GLY A 473 6.66 10.94 14.61
CA GLY A 473 7.50 11.63 15.61
C GLY A 473 8.84 10.96 15.94
N ARG A 474 9.20 9.88 15.23
CA ARG A 474 10.49 9.20 15.37
C ARG A 474 11.46 9.66 14.30
N ILE A 475 12.69 9.97 14.68
CA ILE A 475 13.77 10.35 13.75
C ILE A 475 14.29 9.08 13.07
N PHE A 476 14.15 8.99 11.74
CA PHE A 476 14.68 7.91 10.90
C PHE A 476 15.96 8.32 10.16
N LYS A 477 16.10 9.62 9.85
CA LYS A 477 17.31 10.21 9.28
C LYS A 477 17.54 11.55 9.95
N ASN A 478 18.78 11.84 10.36
CA ASN A 478 19.24 13.17 10.74
C ASN A 478 20.73 13.29 10.41
N THR A 479 21.07 14.16 9.47
CA THR A 479 22.46 14.43 9.03
C THR A 479 22.87 15.89 9.21
N LEU A 480 22.16 16.63 10.08
CA LEU A 480 22.43 18.03 10.44
C LEU A 480 23.41 18.18 11.59
#